data_AF-I0Z7Y2-F1
#
_entry.id   AF-I0Z7Y2-F1
#
_cell.length_a   1.000
_cell.length_b   1.000
_cell.length_c   1.000
_cell.angle_alpha   90.00
_cell.angle_beta   90.00
_cell.angle_gamma   90.00
#
_symmetry.space_group_name_H-M   'P 1'
#
loop_
_entity.id
_entity.type
_entity.pdbx_description
1 polymer ?
#
loop_
_entity_poly.entity_id
_entity_poly.type
_entity_poly.pdbx_seq_one_letter_code
_entity_poly.pdbx_strand_id
1 'polypeptide(L)'
;MPEWARTFGQVLGYASSGFYLGSRVSQIVRNWRRHSAEGLSLAMFGCAIAANVTYGSGILLRTYTWADLRASTPWILGSLGTVSLDVLIFCQAKHYRRQKTEVRGLLDP
;
A
#
# COMPACT_ATOMS: atom_id res chain seq x y z
N MET A 1 26.97 -0.07 -15.27
CA MET A 1 26.36 1.29 -15.25
C MET A 1 27.22 2.19 -14.38
N PRO A 2 27.30 3.49 -14.67
CA PRO A 2 28.02 4.42 -13.80
C PRO A 2 27.45 4.41 -12.37
N GLU A 3 28.30 4.51 -11.36
CA GLU A 3 27.88 4.44 -9.95
C GLU A 3 26.93 5.59 -9.55
N TRP A 4 27.12 6.77 -10.14
CA TRP A 4 26.26 7.93 -9.92
C TRP A 4 24.80 7.65 -10.34
N ALA A 5 24.60 6.91 -11.44
CA ALA A 5 23.28 6.57 -11.94
C ALA A 5 22.55 5.59 -11.01
N ARG A 6 23.29 4.63 -10.43
CA ARG A 6 22.74 3.69 -9.43
C ARG A 6 22.31 4.41 -8.16
N THR A 7 23.15 5.32 -7.66
CA THR A 7 22.86 6.10 -6.45
C THR A 7 21.65 7.01 -6.66
N PHE A 8 21.60 7.70 -7.80
CA PHE A 8 20.47 8.54 -8.16
C PHE A 8 19.16 7.73 -8.28
N GLY A 9 19.22 6.55 -8.91
CA GLY A 9 18.08 5.64 -9.00
C GLY A 9 17.57 5.16 -7.64
N GLN A 10 18.47 4.89 -6.69
CA GLN A 10 18.09 4.53 -5.32
C GLN A 10 17.42 5.69 -4.59
N VAL A 11 17.96 6.91 -4.69
CA VAL A 11 17.38 8.12 -4.08
C VAL A 11 15.97 8.37 -4.62
N LEU A 12 15.79 8.30 -5.94
CA LEU A 12 14.47 8.43 -6.57
C LEU A 12 13.51 7.30 -6.15
N GLY A 13 14.01 6.07 -6.01
CA GLY A 13 13.24 4.93 -5.51
C GLY A 13 12.72 5.15 -4.08
N TYR A 14 13.56 5.66 -3.18
CA TYR A 14 13.15 6.01 -1.83
C TYR A 14 12.18 7.19 -1.79
N ALA A 15 12.44 8.25 -2.56
CA ALA A 15 11.56 9.42 -2.62
C ALA A 15 10.16 9.06 -3.15
N SER A 16 10.10 8.31 -4.25
CA SER A 16 8.83 7.85 -4.83
C SER A 16 8.05 6.93 -3.88
N SER A 17 8.74 5.99 -3.21
CA SER A 17 8.12 5.16 -2.17
C SER A 17 7.57 6.02 -1.04
N GLY A 18 8.32 7.03 -0.58
CA GLY A 18 7.88 7.96 0.45
C GLY A 18 6.60 8.72 0.06
N PHE A 19 6.57 9.32 -1.13
CA PHE A 19 5.37 10.02 -1.63
C PHE A 19 4.17 9.09 -1.77
N TYR A 20 4.40 7.87 -2.27
CA TYR A 20 3.33 6.89 -2.44
C TYR A 20 2.72 6.47 -1.11
N LEU A 21 3.56 6.09 -0.14
CA LEU A 21 3.11 5.73 1.21
C LEU A 21 2.44 6.92 1.91
N GLY A 22 3.00 8.13 1.76
CA GLY A 22 2.42 9.37 2.27
C GLY A 22 1.00 9.61 1.73
N SER A 23 0.77 9.37 0.43
CA SER A 23 -0.56 9.43 -0.17
C SER A 23 -1.54 8.45 0.51
N ARG A 24 -1.13 7.21 0.76
CA ARG A 24 -1.96 6.22 1.46
C ARG A 24 -2.27 6.63 2.90
N VAL A 25 -1.29 7.14 3.64
CA VAL A 25 -1.51 7.68 5.00
C VAL A 25 -2.52 8.82 4.97
N SER A 26 -2.39 9.75 4.02
CA SER A 26 -3.35 10.86 3.89
C SER A 26 -4.76 10.34 3.60
N GLN A 27 -4.90 9.27 2.82
CA GLN A 27 -6.17 8.64 2.52
C GLN A 27 -6.79 7.96 3.74
N ILE A 28 -5.99 7.25 4.55
CA ILE A 28 -6.42 6.67 5.83
C ILE A 28 -7.00 7.74 6.75
N VAL A 29 -6.28 8.86 6.89
CA VAL A 29 -6.72 9.99 7.73
C VAL A 29 -8.02 10.59 7.21
N ARG A 30 -8.15 10.75 5.88
CA ARG A 30 -9.38 11.28 5.26
C ARG A 30 -10.57 10.35 5.44
N ASN A 31 -10.38 9.04 5.27
CA ASN A 31 -11.44 8.04 5.49
C ASN A 31 -11.89 8.04 6.94
N TRP A 32 -10.93 8.14 7.87
CA TRP A 32 -11.22 8.22 9.30
C TRP A 32 -12.03 9.47 9.65
N ARG A 33 -11.60 10.66 9.20
CA ARG A 33 -12.31 11.93 9.46
C ARG A 33 -13.72 11.97 8.87
N ARG A 34 -13.95 11.31 7.74
CA ARG A 34 -15.26 11.25 7.07
C ARG A 34 -16.16 10.13 7.61
N HIS A 35 -15.61 9.22 8.42
CA HIS A 35 -16.27 7.98 8.84
C HIS A 35 -16.88 7.20 7.66
N SER A 36 -16.28 7.32 6.48
CA SER A 36 -16.80 6.77 5.23
C SER A 36 -15.66 6.58 4.23
N ALA A 37 -15.75 5.49 3.46
CA ALA A 37 -14.88 5.18 2.33
C ALA A 37 -15.68 5.05 1.03
N GLU A 38 -16.74 5.87 0.89
CA GLU A 38 -17.58 5.92 -0.30
C GLU A 38 -16.78 6.43 -1.51
N GLY A 39 -16.97 5.80 -2.67
CA GLY A 39 -16.21 6.09 -3.89
C GLY A 39 -14.85 5.37 -4.01
N LEU A 40 -14.40 4.60 -3.01
CA LEU A 40 -13.21 3.75 -3.16
C LEU A 40 -13.53 2.42 -3.87
N SER A 41 -12.72 2.06 -4.86
CA SER A 41 -12.77 0.74 -5.50
C SER A 41 -11.96 -0.28 -4.69
N LEU A 42 -12.63 -1.16 -3.93
CA LEU A 42 -11.94 -2.21 -3.14
C LEU A 42 -11.19 -3.21 -4.01
N ALA A 43 -11.67 -3.46 -5.24
CA ALA A 43 -11.01 -4.34 -6.18
C ALA A 43 -9.62 -3.82 -6.56
N MET A 44 -9.48 -2.50 -6.77
CA MET A 44 -8.19 -1.88 -7.07
C MET A 44 -7.17 -2.11 -5.94
N PHE A 45 -7.61 -1.95 -4.68
CA PHE A 45 -6.75 -2.21 -3.52
C PHE A 45 -6.40 -3.68 -3.38
N GLY A 46 -7.37 -4.59 -3.58
CA GLY A 46 -7.11 -6.03 -3.56
C GLY A 46 -6.08 -6.45 -4.62
N CYS A 47 -6.22 -5.94 -5.84
CA CYS A 47 -5.24 -6.16 -6.91
C CYS A 47 -3.88 -5.55 -6.57
N ALA A 48 -3.83 -4.33 -6.02
CA ALA A 48 -2.59 -3.68 -5.63
C ALA A 48 -1.86 -4.46 -4.53
N ILE A 49 -2.57 -5.00 -3.54
CA ILE A 49 -2.02 -5.88 -2.51
C ILE A 49 -1.43 -7.14 -3.16
N ALA A 50 -2.20 -7.83 -4.00
CA ALA A 50 -1.75 -9.05 -4.66
C ALA A 50 -0.50 -8.81 -5.53
N ALA A 51 -0.47 -7.69 -6.28
CA ALA A 51 0.66 -7.30 -7.10
C ALA A 51 1.92 -7.02 -6.25
N ASN A 52 1.79 -6.24 -5.17
CA ASN A 52 2.92 -5.91 -4.31
C ASN A 52 3.45 -7.12 -3.53
N VAL A 53 2.58 -8.02 -3.09
CA VAL A 53 2.98 -9.29 -2.46
C VAL A 53 3.76 -10.15 -3.45
N THR A 54 3.25 -10.32 -4.67
CA THR A 54 3.93 -11.10 -5.72
C THR A 54 5.29 -10.48 -6.06
N TYR A 55 5.36 -9.16 -6.19
CA TYR A 55 6.59 -8.43 -6.46
C TYR A 55 7.61 -8.57 -5.33
N GLY A 56 7.19 -8.39 -4.08
CA GLY A 56 8.04 -8.54 -2.89
C GLY A 56 8.59 -9.96 -2.77
N SER A 57 7.73 -10.97 -2.95
CA SER A 57 8.15 -12.37 -3.00
C SER A 57 9.17 -12.63 -4.11
N GLY A 58 8.99 -12.06 -5.30
CA GLY A 58 9.96 -12.16 -6.39
C GLY A 58 11.32 -11.51 -6.09
N ILE A 59 11.36 -10.46 -5.26
CA ILE A 59 12.63 -9.91 -4.77
C ILE A 59 13.30 -10.90 -3.81
N LEU A 60 12.55 -11.43 -2.84
CA LEU A 60 13.08 -12.38 -1.86
C LEU A 60 13.62 -13.64 -2.54
N LEU A 61 12.89 -14.19 -3.50
CA LEU A 61 13.30 -15.38 -4.25
C LEU A 61 14.55 -15.17 -5.12
N ARG A 62 14.85 -13.94 -5.56
CA ARG A 62 16.07 -13.65 -6.35
C ARG A 62 17.27 -13.29 -5.47
N THR A 63 17.04 -13.02 -4.19
CA THR A 63 18.05 -12.46 -3.29
C THR A 63 18.77 -13.59 -2.56
N TYR A 64 20.02 -13.85 -2.93
CA TYR A 64 20.84 -14.91 -2.33
C TYR A 64 21.93 -14.38 -1.40
N THR A 65 22.23 -13.07 -1.43
CA THR A 65 23.26 -12.44 -0.58
C THR A 65 22.73 -11.25 0.22
N TRP A 66 23.39 -10.96 1.34
CA TRP A 66 23.12 -9.75 2.14
C TRP A 66 23.38 -8.45 1.38
N ALA A 67 24.23 -8.45 0.36
CA ALA A 67 24.46 -7.30 -0.49
C ALA A 67 23.26 -7.04 -1.43
N ASP A 68 22.69 -8.11 -2.00
CA ASP A 68 21.51 -8.04 -2.88
C ASP A 68 20.26 -7.58 -2.12
N LEU A 69 20.12 -8.04 -0.87
CA LEU A 69 19.01 -7.63 0.00
C LEU A 69 19.09 -6.13 0.31
N ARG A 70 20.29 -5.64 0.67
CA ARG A 70 20.54 -4.21 0.92
C ARG A 70 20.45 -3.36 -0.33
N ALA A 71 20.70 -3.91 -1.52
CA ALA A 71 20.47 -3.18 -2.76
C ALA A 71 18.98 -3.03 -3.07
N SER A 72 18.16 -3.97 -2.58
CA SER A 72 16.71 -4.06 -2.85
C SER A 72 15.82 -3.46 -1.74
N THR A 73 16.41 -2.93 -0.67
CA THR A 73 15.69 -2.31 0.46
C THR A 73 14.65 -1.27 0.10
N PRO A 74 14.84 -0.32 -0.85
CA PRO A 74 13.78 0.63 -1.17
C PRO A 74 12.53 -0.06 -1.73
N TRP A 75 12.73 -1.10 -2.54
CA TRP A 75 11.64 -1.86 -3.15
C TRP A 75 10.91 -2.75 -2.14
N ILE A 76 11.65 -3.37 -1.22
CA ILE A 76 11.08 -4.17 -0.13
C ILE A 76 10.27 -3.27 0.81
N LEU A 77 10.84 -2.12 1.21
CA LEU A 77 10.19 -1.15 2.08
C LEU A 77 8.91 -0.60 1.41
N GLY A 78 9.00 -0.22 0.14
CA GLY A 78 7.87 0.29 -0.63
C GLY A 78 6.76 -0.76 -0.80
N SER A 79 7.11 -1.99 -1.15
CA SER A 79 6.16 -3.10 -1.30
C SER A 79 5.48 -3.43 0.03
N LEU A 80 6.26 -3.68 1.09
CA LEU A 80 5.73 -4.04 2.40
C LEU A 80 4.87 -2.91 2.98
N GLY A 81 5.36 -1.67 2.95
CA GLY A 81 4.62 -0.50 3.41
C GLY A 81 3.32 -0.31 2.65
N THR A 82 3.33 -0.50 1.33
CA THR A 82 2.14 -0.38 0.50
C THR A 82 1.11 -1.44 0.87
N VAL A 83 1.52 -2.70 1.00
CA VAL A 83 0.63 -3.79 1.41
C VAL A 83 0.01 -3.50 2.78
N SER A 84 0.81 -3.09 3.77
CA SER A 84 0.30 -2.77 5.10
C SER A 84 -0.74 -1.65 5.08
N LEU A 85 -0.46 -0.53 4.39
CA LEU A 85 -1.39 0.61 4.32
C LEU A 85 -2.65 0.28 3.49
N ASP A 86 -2.51 -0.46 2.39
CA ASP A 86 -3.64 -0.83 1.55
C ASP A 86 -4.58 -1.81 2.25
N VAL A 87 -4.04 -2.74 3.05
CA VAL A 87 -4.84 -3.61 3.93
C VAL A 87 -5.61 -2.79 4.96
N LEU A 88 -4.99 -1.78 5.57
CA LEU A 88 -5.68 -0.89 6.51
C LEU A 88 -6.83 -0.13 5.84
N ILE A 89 -6.61 0.44 4.65
CA ILE A 89 -7.65 1.14 3.89
C ILE A 89 -8.78 0.17 3.50
N PHE A 90 -8.43 -1.04 3.06
CA PHE A 90 -9.39 -2.07 2.70
C PHE A 90 -10.27 -2.46 3.91
N CYS A 91 -9.65 -2.68 5.06
CA CYS A 91 -10.35 -2.98 6.32
C CYS A 91 -11.26 -1.84 6.76
N GLN A 92 -10.76 -0.59 6.75
CA GLN A 92 -11.55 0.61 7.05
C GLN A 92 -12.78 0.68 6.15
N ALA A 93 -12.61 0.48 4.85
CA ALA A 93 -13.68 0.60 3.90
C ALA A 93 -14.74 -0.50 4.04
N LYS A 94 -14.33 -1.75 4.34
CA LYS A 94 -15.28 -2.84 4.65
C LYS A 94 -16.05 -2.55 5.93
N HIS A 95 -15.39 -2.02 6.95
CA HIS A 95 -16.01 -1.66 8.21
C HIS A 95 -17.07 -0.56 8.06
N TYR A 96 -16.74 0.55 7.37
CA TYR A 96 -17.71 1.65 7.15
C TYR A 96 -18.90 1.23 6.27
N ARG A 97 -18.68 0.34 5.29
CA ARG A 97 -19.78 -0.22 4.48
C ARG A 97 -20.74 -1.07 5.31
N ARG A 98 -20.21 -1.90 6.22
CA ARG A 98 -21.04 -2.72 7.12
C ARG A 98 -21.91 -1.86 8.03
N GLN A 99 -21.34 -0.86 8.69
CA GLN A 99 -22.10 0.07 9.53
C GLN A 99 -23.22 0.77 8.74
N LYS A 100 -22.94 1.25 7.52
CA LYS A 100 -23.95 1.90 6.67
C LYS A 100 -25.10 0.93 6.31
N THR A 101 -24.81 -0.34 6.03
CA THR A 101 -25.83 -1.36 5.74
C THR A 101 -26.68 -1.69 6.96
N GLU A 102 -26.06 -1.85 8.14
CA GLU A 102 -26.77 -2.14 9.39
C GLU A 102 -27.72 -1.00 9.77
N VAL A 103 -27.24 0.25 9.75
CA VAL A 103 -28.08 1.42 10.05
C VAL A 103 -29.24 1.53 9.06
N ARG A 104 -28.99 1.29 7.76
CA ARG A 104 -30.07 1.30 6.77
C ARG A 104 -31.12 0.22 7.00
N GLY A 105 -30.71 -1.00 7.35
CA GLY A 105 -31.64 -2.09 7.65
C GLY A 105 -32.51 -1.85 8.89
N LEU A 106 -32.06 -1.00 9.82
CA LEU A 106 -32.87 -0.57 10.98
C LEU A 106 -33.90 0.52 10.62
N LEU A 107 -33.68 1.27 9.54
CA LEU A 107 -34.55 2.37 9.12
C LEU A 107 -35.63 1.93 8.13
N ASP A 108 -35.40 0.81 7.40
CA ASP A 108 -36.32 0.24 6.39
C ASP A 108 -36.82 -1.16 6.85
N PRO A 109 -37.71 -1.29 7.87
CA PRO A 109 -38.19 -2.58 8.40
C PRO A 109 -39.18 -3.33 7.49
#